data_AF-A0AA37HIW9-F1
#
_entry.id   AF-A0AA37HIW9-F1
#
_cell.length_a   1.000
_cell.length_b   1.000
_cell.length_c   1.000
_cell.angle_alpha   90.00
_cell.angle_beta   90.00
_cell.angle_gamma   90.00
#
_symmetry.space_group_name_H-M   'P 1'
#
loop_
_entity.id
_entity.type
_entity.pdbx_description
1 polymer ?
#
loop_
_entity_poly.entity_id
_entity_poly.type
_entity_poly.pdbx_seq_one_letter_code
_entity_poly.pdbx_strand_id
1 'polypeptide(L)'
;MPNACRSFKGDEGGAVVLIFAVLLVPVVGFLGAAVDYGVALRVRTIEQVISDRTALLVADADTVAAASASFSLGQNELSKRLGTKVGQDNTNIIGSWLDGSTYKLTISTKLSTMFIHLLPNMSNQMIVSVSTKVVRVAPVYETKPPTSSLLSPEAADYNRIYFYCYSSDPERQKEADAGRRGLTPIADNATNPTDYSSQTSPTCTKNEAPSYMLRNVRNARAYPNRWDDKKQEVYEYYTDTVIDTGLRIQTMKMKGYKIVDGSTKIYIDMTKDQILETIVCKDLSECKTKKDGGILSNSNEKHEPVTTKDSCEEGKYMYYGWEDRPPSGGSDKDYDDIRLVVSCPKIVKISDKKIRIIE
;
A
#
# COMPACT_ATOMS: atom_id res chain seq x y z
N MET A 1 -82.98 -10.69 9.47
CA MET A 1 -81.79 -11.24 8.79
C MET A 1 -81.11 -12.36 9.61
N PRO A 2 -81.65 -13.60 9.68
CA PRO A 2 -80.88 -14.76 10.18
C PRO A 2 -80.77 -15.93 9.19
N ASN A 3 -81.33 -15.84 7.98
CA ASN A 3 -81.46 -17.00 7.08
C ASN A 3 -80.34 -17.17 6.06
N ALA A 4 -79.39 -16.23 5.93
CA ALA A 4 -78.29 -16.32 4.96
C ALA A 4 -77.21 -17.34 5.36
N CYS A 5 -76.94 -17.52 6.67
CA CYS A 5 -75.92 -18.47 7.13
C CYS A 5 -76.38 -19.94 7.12
N ARG A 6 -77.69 -20.21 6.95
CA ARG A 6 -78.22 -21.58 6.98
C ARG A 6 -78.22 -22.24 5.60
N SER A 7 -78.30 -21.48 4.51
CA SER A 7 -78.17 -22.05 3.16
C SER A 7 -76.73 -22.37 2.77
N PHE A 8 -75.73 -21.79 3.45
CA PHE A 8 -74.31 -22.10 3.21
C PHE A 8 -73.87 -23.46 3.76
N LYS A 9 -74.64 -24.08 4.67
CA LYS A 9 -74.32 -25.37 5.29
C LYS A 9 -74.74 -26.60 4.46
N GLY A 10 -75.60 -26.42 3.47
CA GLY A 10 -76.10 -27.52 2.62
C GLY A 10 -75.75 -27.36 1.14
N ASP A 11 -74.98 -26.32 0.80
CA ASP A 11 -74.62 -26.00 -0.58
C ASP A 11 -73.17 -26.45 -0.84
N GLU A 12 -72.99 -27.56 -1.56
CA GLU A 12 -71.67 -28.09 -1.93
C GLU A 12 -70.84 -27.05 -2.71
N GLY A 13 -71.49 -26.07 -3.36
CA GLY A 13 -70.82 -24.94 -4.02
C GLY A 13 -70.11 -23.98 -3.04
N GLY A 14 -70.62 -23.83 -1.80
CA GLY A 14 -70.03 -22.95 -0.78
C GLY A 14 -68.71 -23.46 -0.22
N ALA A 15 -68.57 -24.79 -0.10
CA ALA A 15 -67.32 -25.43 0.33
C ALA A 15 -66.20 -25.27 -0.72
N VAL A 16 -66.55 -25.36 -2.00
CA VAL A 16 -65.60 -25.15 -3.12
C VAL A 16 -65.07 -23.72 -3.13
N VAL A 17 -65.94 -22.72 -2.87
CA VAL A 17 -65.52 -21.31 -2.80
C VAL A 17 -64.55 -21.07 -1.65
N LEU A 18 -64.78 -21.67 -0.47
CA LEU A 18 -63.88 -21.53 0.69
C LEU A 18 -62.52 -22.20 0.45
N ILE A 19 -62.50 -23.40 -0.13
CA ILE A 19 -61.25 -24.10 -0.47
C ILE A 19 -60.49 -23.32 -1.55
N PHE A 20 -61.18 -22.83 -2.58
CA PHE A 20 -60.58 -22.00 -3.62
C PHE A 20 -60.01 -20.70 -3.05
N ALA A 21 -60.74 -20.00 -2.18
CA ALA A 21 -60.27 -18.77 -1.55
C ALA A 21 -59.01 -19.00 -0.69
N VAL A 22 -58.96 -20.11 0.05
CA VAL A 22 -57.78 -20.48 0.86
C VAL A 22 -56.59 -20.89 0.00
N LEU A 23 -56.82 -21.61 -1.11
CA LEU A 23 -55.77 -22.02 -2.05
C LEU A 23 -55.28 -20.88 -2.96
N LEU A 24 -56.10 -19.85 -3.18
CA LEU A 24 -55.72 -18.68 -3.97
C LEU A 24 -54.57 -17.90 -3.29
N VAL A 25 -54.59 -17.79 -1.96
CA VAL A 25 -53.57 -17.07 -1.18
C VAL A 25 -52.15 -17.62 -1.41
N PRO A 26 -51.87 -18.93 -1.22
CA PRO A 26 -50.55 -19.47 -1.49
C PRO A 26 -50.19 -19.40 -2.98
N VAL A 27 -51.13 -19.62 -3.91
CA VAL A 27 -50.84 -19.53 -5.36
C VAL A 27 -50.42 -18.11 -5.77
N VAL A 28 -51.15 -17.09 -5.33
CA VAL A 28 -50.80 -15.68 -5.58
C VAL A 28 -49.50 -15.32 -4.86
N GLY A 29 -49.30 -15.81 -3.63
CA GLY A 29 -48.05 -15.62 -2.89
C GLY A 29 -46.83 -16.21 -3.59
N PHE A 30 -46.94 -17.41 -4.16
CA PHE A 30 -45.85 -18.05 -4.91
C PHE A 30 -45.57 -17.35 -6.25
N LEU A 31 -46.62 -16.95 -6.99
CA LEU A 31 -46.47 -16.18 -8.23
C LEU A 31 -45.80 -14.83 -7.96
N GLY A 32 -46.21 -14.17 -6.88
CA GLY A 32 -45.62 -12.93 -6.42
C GLY A 32 -44.16 -13.09 -6.00
N ALA A 33 -43.84 -14.16 -5.28
CA ALA A 33 -42.47 -14.49 -4.91
C ALA A 33 -41.57 -14.74 -6.14
N ALA A 34 -42.11 -15.34 -7.20
CA ALA A 34 -41.38 -15.52 -8.45
C ALA A 34 -41.04 -14.18 -9.13
N VAL A 35 -41.95 -13.20 -9.08
CA VAL A 35 -41.69 -11.84 -9.62
C VAL A 35 -40.61 -11.12 -8.80
N ASP A 36 -40.74 -11.11 -7.47
CA ASP A 36 -39.76 -10.48 -6.58
C ASP A 36 -38.37 -11.12 -6.74
N TYR A 37 -38.31 -12.45 -6.85
CA TYR A 37 -37.06 -13.18 -7.10
C TYR A 37 -36.48 -12.88 -8.49
N GLY A 38 -37.32 -12.74 -9.52
CA GLY A 38 -36.88 -12.35 -10.87
C GLY A 38 -36.25 -10.96 -10.91
N VAL A 39 -36.82 -9.99 -10.17
CA VAL A 39 -36.23 -8.66 -10.01
C VAL A 39 -34.90 -8.75 -9.25
N ALA A 40 -34.85 -9.51 -8.15
CA ALA A 40 -33.64 -9.72 -7.37
C ALA A 40 -32.50 -10.32 -8.20
N LEU A 41 -32.78 -11.33 -9.04
CA LEU A 41 -31.81 -11.93 -9.95
C LEU A 41 -31.27 -10.92 -10.96
N ARG A 42 -32.15 -10.11 -11.57
CA ARG A 42 -31.72 -9.06 -12.50
C ARG A 42 -30.77 -8.06 -11.83
N VAL A 43 -31.10 -7.61 -10.62
CA VAL A 43 -30.26 -6.68 -9.85
C VAL A 43 -28.93 -7.35 -9.53
N ARG A 44 -28.93 -8.60 -9.06
CA ARG A 44 -27.71 -9.37 -8.79
C ARG A 44 -26.79 -9.46 -10.00
N THR A 45 -27.34 -9.71 -11.20
CA THR A 45 -26.54 -9.77 -12.44
C THR A 45 -25.90 -8.41 -12.77
N ILE A 46 -26.64 -7.31 -12.58
CA ILE A 46 -26.10 -5.96 -12.80
C ILE A 46 -24.99 -5.66 -11.80
N GLU A 47 -25.21 -5.94 -10.52
CA GLU A 47 -24.23 -5.74 -9.47
C GLU A 47 -22.97 -6.58 -9.74
N GLN A 48 -23.10 -7.85 -10.12
CA GLN A 48 -21.96 -8.72 -10.41
C GLN A 48 -21.08 -8.14 -11.52
N VAL A 49 -21.68 -7.75 -12.66
CA VAL A 49 -20.93 -7.20 -13.80
C VAL A 49 -20.18 -5.92 -13.42
N ILE A 50 -20.81 -5.04 -12.63
CA ILE A 50 -20.19 -3.79 -12.20
C ILE A 50 -19.12 -4.04 -11.14
N SER A 51 -19.38 -4.95 -10.20
CA SER A 51 -18.44 -5.35 -9.16
C SER A 51 -17.17 -5.92 -9.80
N ASP A 52 -17.31 -6.85 -10.73
CA ASP A 52 -16.20 -7.47 -11.45
C ASP A 52 -15.36 -6.45 -12.20
N ARG A 53 -16.00 -5.60 -13.01
CA ARG A 53 -15.31 -4.56 -13.79
C ARG A 53 -14.62 -3.53 -12.88
N THR A 54 -15.30 -3.06 -11.84
CA THR A 54 -14.77 -2.02 -10.96
C THR A 54 -13.61 -2.56 -10.13
N ALA A 55 -13.74 -3.78 -9.58
CA ALA A 55 -12.67 -4.42 -8.83
C ALA A 55 -11.42 -4.64 -9.69
N LEU A 56 -11.59 -5.07 -10.96
CA LEU A 56 -10.48 -5.20 -11.90
C LEU A 56 -9.79 -3.87 -12.19
N LEU A 57 -10.55 -2.81 -12.50
CA LEU A 57 -10.00 -1.49 -12.81
C LEU A 57 -9.28 -0.86 -11.61
N VAL A 58 -9.85 -0.98 -10.41
CA VAL A 58 -9.21 -0.51 -9.17
C VAL A 58 -7.92 -1.29 -8.90
N ALA A 59 -7.92 -2.60 -9.12
CA ALA A 59 -6.73 -3.42 -8.90
C ALA A 59 -5.62 -3.14 -9.94
N ASP A 60 -6.02 -2.76 -11.16
CA ASP A 60 -5.13 -2.42 -12.27
C ASP A 60 -4.52 -1.02 -12.17
N ALA A 61 -5.19 -0.09 -11.49
CA ALA A 61 -4.72 1.28 -11.40
C ALA A 61 -3.29 1.42 -10.85
N ASP A 62 -2.50 2.26 -11.53
CA ASP A 62 -1.10 2.54 -11.16
C ASP A 62 -0.97 3.65 -10.11
N THR A 63 -1.97 4.51 -9.99
CA THR A 63 -2.00 5.62 -9.02
C THR A 63 -3.25 5.58 -8.16
N VAL A 64 -3.17 6.17 -6.97
CA VAL A 64 -4.33 6.36 -6.08
C VAL A 64 -5.44 7.12 -6.79
N ALA A 65 -5.09 8.18 -7.54
CA ALA A 65 -6.06 8.96 -8.29
C ALA A 65 -6.80 8.14 -9.35
N ALA A 66 -6.10 7.29 -10.10
CA ALA A 66 -6.70 6.41 -11.10
C ALA A 66 -7.59 5.33 -10.45
N ALA A 67 -7.19 4.80 -9.29
CA ALA A 67 -7.99 3.84 -8.52
C ALA A 67 -9.29 4.48 -8.02
N SER A 68 -9.21 5.67 -7.42
CA SER A 68 -10.37 6.44 -6.96
C SER A 68 -11.32 6.80 -8.12
N ALA A 69 -10.77 7.23 -9.26
CA ALA A 69 -11.57 7.52 -10.44
C ALA A 69 -12.30 6.27 -10.96
N SER A 70 -11.63 5.12 -10.99
CA SER A 70 -12.23 3.83 -11.38
C SER A 70 -13.36 3.41 -10.44
N PHE A 71 -13.18 3.62 -9.13
CA PHE A 71 -14.22 3.37 -8.13
C PHE A 71 -15.43 4.30 -8.30
N SER A 72 -15.22 5.59 -8.54
CA SER A 72 -16.30 6.55 -8.83
C SER A 72 -17.04 6.24 -10.13
N LEU A 73 -16.34 5.79 -11.17
CA LEU A 73 -16.98 5.33 -12.41
C LEU A 73 -17.91 4.14 -12.17
N GLY A 74 -17.49 3.18 -11.33
CA GLY A 74 -18.32 2.04 -10.92
C GLY A 74 -19.61 2.46 -10.20
N GLN A 75 -19.50 3.40 -9.25
CA GLN A 75 -20.66 3.95 -8.53
C GLN A 75 -21.67 4.63 -9.47
N ASN A 76 -21.17 5.41 -10.43
CA ASN A 76 -22.00 6.10 -11.41
C ASN A 76 -22.71 5.12 -12.36
N GLU A 77 -22.00 4.10 -12.85
CA GLU A 77 -22.58 3.07 -13.72
C GLU A 77 -23.65 2.24 -13.00
N LEU A 78 -23.43 1.93 -11.71
CA LEU A 78 -24.43 1.23 -10.91
C LEU A 78 -25.71 2.04 -10.74
N SER A 79 -25.57 3.30 -10.36
CA SER A 79 -26.69 4.23 -10.23
C SER A 79 -27.48 4.35 -11.54
N LYS A 80 -26.77 4.41 -12.68
CA LYS A 80 -27.37 4.49 -14.01
C LYS A 80 -28.13 3.22 -14.40
N ARG A 81 -27.60 2.04 -14.10
CA ARG A 81 -28.21 0.75 -14.49
C ARG A 81 -29.37 0.32 -13.61
N LEU A 82 -29.31 0.60 -12.30
CA LEU A 82 -30.40 0.31 -11.38
C LEU A 82 -31.55 1.33 -11.52
N GLY A 83 -31.23 2.55 -11.96
CA GLY A 83 -32.21 3.60 -12.22
C GLY A 83 -32.89 4.13 -10.94
N THR A 84 -33.83 5.06 -11.10
CA THR A 84 -34.49 5.75 -9.96
C THR A 84 -35.39 4.87 -9.09
N LYS A 85 -35.73 3.65 -9.54
CA LYS A 85 -36.59 2.72 -8.80
C LYS A 85 -35.87 2.06 -7.62
N VAL A 86 -34.55 2.01 -7.66
CA VAL A 86 -33.69 1.60 -6.57
C VAL A 86 -32.93 2.87 -6.18
N GLY A 87 -33.51 3.70 -5.33
CA GLY A 87 -32.90 4.98 -4.95
C GLY A 87 -31.45 4.80 -4.48
N GLN A 88 -30.58 5.79 -4.72
CA GLN A 88 -29.15 5.72 -4.34
C GLN A 88 -28.94 5.34 -2.87
N ASP A 89 -29.84 5.78 -1.98
CA ASP A 89 -29.79 5.48 -0.54
C ASP A 89 -29.97 4.00 -0.20
N ASN A 90 -30.47 3.20 -1.15
CA ASN A 90 -30.67 1.76 -0.99
C ASN A 90 -29.49 0.94 -1.48
N THR A 91 -28.48 1.56 -2.07
CA THR A 91 -27.31 0.88 -2.62
C THR A 91 -26.06 1.26 -1.83
N ASN A 92 -25.28 0.26 -1.43
CA ASN A 92 -24.05 0.43 -0.70
C ASN A 92 -22.92 -0.28 -1.44
N ILE A 93 -21.85 0.46 -1.78
CA ILE A 93 -20.65 -0.03 -2.44
C ILE A 93 -19.48 0.17 -1.49
N ILE A 94 -18.85 -0.93 -1.08
CA ILE A 94 -17.69 -0.91 -0.18
C ILE A 94 -16.53 -1.59 -0.87
N GLY A 95 -15.45 -0.84 -1.07
CA GLY A 95 -14.19 -1.33 -1.60
C GLY A 95 -13.09 -1.28 -0.55
N SER A 96 -12.31 -2.35 -0.40
CA SER A 96 -11.15 -2.36 0.47
C SER A 96 -10.05 -3.31 0.00
N TRP A 97 -8.80 -2.94 0.27
CA TRP A 97 -7.65 -3.83 0.14
C TRP A 97 -7.61 -4.75 1.35
N LEU A 98 -7.60 -6.06 1.11
CA LEU A 98 -7.40 -7.06 2.16
C LEU A 98 -5.91 -7.25 2.47
N ASP A 99 -5.05 -7.08 1.47
CA ASP A 99 -3.58 -7.17 1.55
C ASP A 99 -2.90 -6.44 0.36
N GLY A 100 -1.56 -6.61 0.20
CA GLY A 100 -0.71 -6.23 -0.96
C GLY A 100 -1.28 -6.41 -2.37
N SER A 101 -2.08 -7.45 -2.50
CA SER A 101 -2.41 -8.10 -3.75
C SER A 101 -3.90 -8.32 -3.91
N THR A 102 -4.68 -8.33 -2.84
CA THR A 102 -6.09 -8.70 -2.88
C THR A 102 -6.98 -7.50 -2.60
N TYR A 103 -7.79 -7.12 -3.59
CA TYR A 103 -8.84 -6.12 -3.45
C TYR A 103 -10.20 -6.80 -3.37
N LYS A 104 -11.05 -6.36 -2.44
CA LYS A 104 -12.43 -6.82 -2.31
C LYS A 104 -13.38 -5.65 -2.58
N LEU A 105 -14.35 -5.89 -3.44
CA LEU A 105 -15.47 -4.99 -3.66
C LEU A 105 -16.76 -5.71 -3.27
N THR A 106 -17.61 -5.05 -2.51
CA THR A 106 -18.94 -5.55 -2.16
C THR A 106 -19.96 -4.52 -2.58
N ILE A 107 -20.93 -4.96 -3.37
CA ILE A 107 -22.08 -4.15 -3.77
C ILE A 107 -23.30 -4.80 -3.13
N SER A 108 -24.14 -3.98 -2.50
CA SER A 108 -25.39 -4.44 -1.91
C SER A 108 -26.52 -3.46 -2.19
N THR A 109 -27.70 -3.99 -2.46
CA THR A 109 -28.89 -3.20 -2.78
C THR A 109 -30.09 -3.71 -1.98
N LYS A 110 -30.80 -2.78 -1.34
CA LYS A 110 -32.08 -3.02 -0.69
C LYS A 110 -33.21 -2.85 -1.70
N LEU A 111 -33.99 -3.91 -1.90
CA LEU A 111 -35.15 -3.95 -2.78
C LEU A 111 -36.42 -4.05 -1.94
N SER A 112 -37.43 -3.26 -2.28
CA SER A 112 -38.78 -3.46 -1.75
C SER A 112 -39.43 -4.68 -2.42
N THR A 113 -40.00 -5.59 -1.63
CA THR A 113 -40.73 -6.74 -2.16
C THR A 113 -42.15 -6.31 -2.53
N MET A 114 -42.63 -6.69 -3.71
CA MET A 114 -43.97 -6.33 -4.18
C MET A 114 -45.02 -7.33 -3.69
N PHE A 115 -44.66 -8.59 -3.47
CA PHE A 115 -45.63 -9.64 -3.16
C PHE A 115 -45.19 -10.60 -2.06
N ILE A 116 -43.88 -10.81 -1.86
CA ILE A 116 -43.37 -11.68 -0.80
C ILE A 116 -43.86 -11.21 0.58
N HIS A 117 -43.99 -9.90 0.79
CA HIS A 117 -44.46 -9.33 2.05
C HIS A 117 -45.94 -9.62 2.36
N LEU A 118 -46.71 -10.12 1.38
CA LEU A 118 -48.11 -10.52 1.59
C LEU A 118 -48.19 -11.89 2.28
N LEU A 119 -47.10 -12.66 2.30
CA LEU A 119 -47.02 -13.89 3.06
C LEU A 119 -46.78 -13.59 4.55
N PRO A 120 -47.40 -14.35 5.47
CA PRO A 120 -47.21 -14.16 6.90
C PRO A 120 -45.72 -14.23 7.28
N ASN A 121 -45.28 -13.31 8.14
CA ASN A 121 -43.91 -13.23 8.67
C ASN A 121 -42.79 -12.97 7.63
N MET A 122 -43.13 -12.49 6.44
CA MET A 122 -42.13 -12.12 5.43
C MET A 122 -41.83 -10.61 5.42
N SER A 123 -40.56 -10.26 5.19
CA SER A 123 -40.09 -8.88 5.13
C SER A 123 -40.60 -8.14 3.89
N ASN A 124 -40.87 -6.84 4.02
CA ASN A 124 -41.13 -5.91 2.91
C ASN A 124 -39.85 -5.49 2.16
N GLN A 125 -38.70 -6.01 2.59
CA GLN A 125 -37.40 -5.74 2.00
C GLN A 125 -36.61 -7.03 1.77
N MET A 126 -35.90 -7.06 0.65
CA MET A 126 -34.92 -8.08 0.28
C MET A 126 -33.58 -7.40 0.02
N ILE A 127 -32.49 -7.95 0.53
CA ILE A 127 -31.14 -7.46 0.25
C ILE A 127 -30.51 -8.38 -0.80
N VAL A 128 -30.09 -7.78 -1.90
CA VAL A 128 -29.22 -8.43 -2.88
C VAL A 128 -27.79 -7.96 -2.61
N SER A 129 -26.84 -8.88 -2.67
CA SER A 129 -25.44 -8.56 -2.43
C SER A 129 -24.54 -9.47 -3.27
N VAL A 130 -23.49 -8.87 -3.81
CA VAL A 130 -22.40 -9.55 -4.50
C VAL A 130 -21.07 -9.08 -3.92
N SER A 131 -20.07 -9.95 -3.98
CA SER A 131 -18.72 -9.62 -3.58
C SER A 131 -17.78 -10.13 -4.64
N THR A 132 -16.94 -9.26 -5.18
CA THR A 132 -15.85 -9.64 -6.07
C THR A 132 -14.53 -9.47 -5.33
N LYS A 133 -13.67 -10.49 -5.38
CA LYS A 133 -12.27 -10.41 -4.98
C LYS A 133 -11.37 -10.49 -6.20
N VAL A 134 -10.45 -9.55 -6.29
CA VAL A 134 -9.45 -9.49 -7.36
C VAL A 134 -8.07 -9.61 -6.75
N VAL A 135 -7.26 -10.52 -7.30
CA VAL A 135 -5.85 -10.65 -6.96
C VAL A 135 -5.01 -10.05 -8.08
N ARG A 136 -4.12 -9.12 -7.74
CA ARG A 136 -3.06 -8.59 -8.59
C ARG A 136 -1.70 -9.14 -8.17
N VAL A 137 -0.82 -9.35 -9.13
CA VAL A 137 0.59 -9.66 -8.84
C VAL A 137 1.30 -8.38 -8.36
N ALA A 138 1.97 -8.48 -7.21
CA ALA A 138 2.76 -7.38 -6.66
C ALA A 138 3.99 -7.07 -7.55
N PRO A 139 4.43 -5.80 -7.64
CA PRO A 139 5.67 -5.46 -8.34
C PRO A 139 6.90 -6.04 -7.59
N VAL A 140 7.97 -6.29 -8.34
CA VAL A 140 9.34 -6.49 -7.79
C VAL A 140 10.12 -5.25 -8.12
N TYR A 141 10.90 -4.81 -7.16
CA TYR A 141 11.78 -3.66 -7.31
C TYR A 141 13.21 -4.18 -7.48
N GLU A 142 13.82 -3.89 -8.61
CA GLU A 142 15.26 -4.03 -8.75
C GLU A 142 15.88 -2.64 -8.64
N THR A 143 16.70 -2.48 -7.61
CA THR A 143 17.56 -1.29 -7.52
C THR A 143 18.92 -1.72 -8.01
N LYS A 144 19.41 -1.04 -9.05
CA LYS A 144 20.81 -1.22 -9.43
C LYS A 144 21.69 -0.57 -8.36
N PRO A 145 22.87 -1.14 -8.05
CA PRO A 145 23.86 -0.47 -7.24
C PRO A 145 24.12 0.96 -7.78
N PRO A 146 24.35 1.94 -6.90
CA PRO A 146 24.55 3.33 -7.30
C PRO A 146 25.75 3.50 -8.22
N THR A 147 25.62 4.41 -9.19
CA THR A 147 26.69 4.69 -10.16
C THR A 147 27.80 5.58 -9.59
N SER A 148 27.54 6.34 -8.51
CA SER A 148 28.53 7.23 -7.88
C SER A 148 28.21 7.47 -6.40
N SER A 149 29.15 7.17 -5.50
CA SER A 149 28.86 7.10 -4.07
C SER A 149 29.58 8.09 -3.17
N LEU A 150 30.48 8.93 -3.69
CA LEU A 150 31.36 9.76 -2.85
C LEU A 150 31.67 11.10 -3.53
N LEU A 151 30.91 12.13 -3.17
CA LEU A 151 31.14 13.50 -3.69
C LEU A 151 32.26 14.25 -2.95
N SER A 152 32.58 13.88 -1.70
CA SER A 152 33.78 14.24 -0.90
C SER A 152 33.40 14.12 0.59
N PRO A 153 33.81 13.07 1.32
CA PRO A 153 33.40 12.90 2.72
C PRO A 153 34.32 13.64 3.69
N GLU A 154 33.72 14.43 4.60
CA GLU A 154 34.44 15.29 5.56
C GLU A 154 34.56 14.71 6.98
N ALA A 155 33.79 13.66 7.29
CA ALA A 155 33.81 13.06 8.63
C ALA A 155 35.19 12.51 9.04
N ALA A 156 35.54 12.68 10.31
CA ALA A 156 36.67 11.98 10.96
C ALA A 156 36.32 10.52 11.32
N ASP A 157 35.03 10.23 11.42
CA ASP A 157 34.50 8.90 11.67
C ASP A 157 34.50 8.03 10.42
N TYR A 158 34.51 6.71 10.61
CA TYR A 158 34.31 5.78 9.52
C TYR A 158 32.81 5.57 9.30
N ASN A 159 32.33 6.00 8.14
CA ASN A 159 30.95 5.86 7.68
C ASN A 159 30.90 4.84 6.54
N ARG A 160 30.09 3.80 6.71
CA ARG A 160 29.81 2.77 5.70
C ARG A 160 28.32 2.72 5.42
N ILE A 161 27.94 2.87 4.15
CA ILE A 161 26.56 2.77 3.70
C ILE A 161 26.27 1.35 3.25
N TYR A 162 25.17 0.80 3.76
CA TYR A 162 24.59 -0.46 3.37
C TYR A 162 23.32 -0.20 2.58
N PHE A 163 23.10 -1.02 1.57
CA PHE A 163 21.82 -1.19 0.90
C PHE A 163 21.14 -2.45 1.42
N TYR A 164 19.82 -2.43 1.57
CA TYR A 164 19.02 -3.60 1.93
C TYR A 164 17.59 -3.49 1.39
N CYS A 165 16.87 -4.60 1.41
CA CYS A 165 15.45 -4.66 1.13
C CYS A 165 14.66 -4.67 2.43
N TYR A 166 13.78 -3.69 2.63
CA TYR A 166 12.93 -3.61 3.81
C TYR A 166 11.53 -4.14 3.52
N SER A 167 11.08 -5.14 4.28
CA SER A 167 9.73 -5.67 4.16
C SER A 167 8.69 -4.82 4.87
N SER A 168 7.61 -4.52 4.17
CA SER A 168 6.42 -3.87 4.72
C SER A 168 5.47 -4.86 5.41
N ASP A 169 5.77 -6.16 5.38
CA ASP A 169 5.00 -7.20 6.04
C ASP A 169 5.25 -7.17 7.57
N PRO A 170 4.22 -6.95 8.41
CA PRO A 170 4.37 -6.93 9.86
C PRO A 170 4.94 -8.21 10.47
N GLU A 171 4.70 -9.39 9.86
CA GLU A 171 5.24 -10.64 10.39
C GLU A 171 6.75 -10.73 10.14
N ARG A 172 7.21 -10.34 8.95
CA ARG A 172 8.65 -10.20 8.65
C ARG A 172 9.32 -9.20 9.59
N GLN A 173 8.65 -8.11 9.93
CA GLN A 173 9.19 -7.08 10.83
C GLN A 173 9.38 -7.55 12.28
N LYS A 174 8.75 -8.66 12.69
CA LYS A 174 8.94 -9.27 14.02
C LYS A 174 10.13 -10.21 14.09
N GLU A 175 10.73 -10.56 12.95
CA GLU A 175 11.89 -11.44 12.91
C GLU A 175 13.16 -10.76 13.43
N ALA A 176 14.24 -11.54 13.61
CA ALA A 176 15.49 -11.06 14.21
C ALA A 176 16.16 -9.93 13.41
N ASP A 177 16.00 -9.91 12.09
CA ASP A 177 16.48 -8.84 11.21
C ASP A 177 15.54 -7.62 11.15
N ALA A 178 14.40 -7.69 11.85
CA ALA A 178 13.30 -6.74 11.86
C ALA A 178 12.79 -6.38 10.45
N GLY A 179 12.79 -7.36 9.53
CA GLY A 179 12.33 -7.21 8.15
C GLY A 179 13.39 -6.67 7.19
N ARG A 180 14.65 -6.57 7.61
CA ARG A 180 15.76 -6.04 6.79
C ARG A 180 16.57 -7.17 6.16
N ARG A 181 16.39 -7.39 4.86
CA ARG A 181 17.03 -8.49 4.14
C ARG A 181 18.21 -8.03 3.29
N GLY A 182 19.30 -8.78 3.35
CA GLY A 182 20.45 -8.61 2.45
C GLY A 182 21.19 -7.30 2.66
N LEU A 183 21.51 -6.95 3.92
CA LEU A 183 22.40 -5.82 4.20
C LEU A 183 23.74 -6.00 3.47
N THR A 184 23.94 -5.23 2.41
CA THR A 184 25.12 -5.27 1.53
C THR A 184 25.79 -3.90 1.53
N PRO A 185 27.08 -3.78 1.90
CA PRO A 185 27.77 -2.50 1.84
C PRO A 185 27.97 -2.05 0.39
N ILE A 186 27.73 -0.76 0.14
CA ILE A 186 27.76 -0.18 -1.21
C ILE A 186 28.67 1.05 -1.31
N ALA A 187 29.04 1.65 -0.19
CA ALA A 187 29.92 2.82 -0.13
C ALA A 187 30.55 2.96 1.26
N ASP A 188 31.72 3.57 1.34
CA ASP A 188 32.29 4.03 2.61
C ASP A 188 33.18 5.27 2.41
N ASN A 189 33.52 5.96 3.50
CA ASN A 189 34.40 7.12 3.47
C ASN A 189 35.85 6.81 3.89
N ALA A 190 36.30 5.55 3.79
CA ALA A 190 37.63 5.14 4.22
C ALA A 190 38.75 6.01 3.61
N THR A 191 39.86 6.17 4.34
CA THR A 191 41.10 6.69 3.75
C THR A 191 41.61 5.63 2.76
N ASN A 192 41.39 5.89 1.46
CA ASN A 192 41.21 4.92 0.38
C ASN A 192 39.85 4.18 0.49
N PRO A 193 38.83 4.66 -0.25
CA PRO A 193 37.51 4.04 -0.25
C PRO A 193 37.54 2.58 -0.68
N THR A 194 36.71 1.75 -0.06
CA THR A 194 36.56 0.34 -0.45
C THR A 194 35.88 0.22 -1.81
N ASP A 195 36.41 -0.64 -2.69
CA ASP A 195 35.75 -0.97 -3.96
C ASP A 195 34.64 -2.01 -3.75
N TYR A 196 33.39 -1.56 -3.89
CA TYR A 196 32.19 -2.39 -3.79
C TYR A 196 31.62 -2.82 -5.15
N SER A 197 32.31 -2.55 -6.26
CA SER A 197 31.80 -2.81 -7.63
C SER A 197 31.48 -4.29 -7.91
N SER A 198 32.14 -5.21 -7.20
CA SER A 198 31.90 -6.66 -7.30
C SER A 198 30.79 -7.17 -6.40
N GLN A 199 30.20 -6.33 -5.54
CA GLN A 199 29.13 -6.74 -4.64
C GLN A 199 27.77 -6.77 -5.33
N THR A 200 27.05 -7.87 -5.13
CA THR A 200 25.67 -8.01 -5.61
C THR A 200 24.70 -7.47 -4.58
N SER A 201 24.02 -6.37 -4.89
CA SER A 201 22.90 -5.89 -4.06
C SER A 201 21.71 -6.84 -4.15
N PRO A 202 20.95 -7.07 -3.05
CA PRO A 202 19.73 -7.87 -3.10
C PRO A 202 18.67 -7.26 -4.02
N THR A 203 17.90 -8.12 -4.69
CA THR A 203 16.66 -7.73 -5.37
C THR A 203 15.52 -7.66 -4.37
N CYS A 204 14.73 -6.58 -4.36
CA CYS A 204 13.61 -6.39 -3.44
C CYS A 204 12.32 -6.98 -4.02
N THR A 205 11.73 -7.89 -3.27
CA THR A 205 10.62 -8.73 -3.72
C THR A 205 9.29 -8.25 -3.14
N LYS A 206 8.32 -9.17 -2.98
CA LYS A 206 6.94 -8.85 -2.60
C LYS A 206 6.89 -7.97 -1.34
N ASN A 207 6.31 -6.77 -1.48
CA ASN A 207 6.15 -5.78 -0.42
C ASN A 207 7.47 -5.30 0.22
N GLU A 208 8.60 -5.49 -0.47
CA GLU A 208 9.89 -4.98 -0.04
C GLU A 208 10.26 -3.71 -0.81
N ALA A 209 10.82 -2.73 -0.10
CA ALA A 209 11.35 -1.52 -0.71
C ALA A 209 12.87 -1.42 -0.56
N PRO A 210 13.55 -0.76 -1.50
CA PRO A 210 14.95 -0.36 -1.35
C PRO A 210 15.13 0.53 -0.11
N SER A 211 16.17 0.29 0.68
CA SER A 211 16.48 1.08 1.88
C SER A 211 17.98 1.09 2.15
N TYR A 212 18.42 2.07 2.93
CA TYR A 212 19.82 2.35 3.21
C TYR A 212 20.10 2.41 4.71
N MET A 213 21.27 1.94 5.13
CA MET A 213 21.74 2.07 6.50
C MET A 213 23.12 2.72 6.53
N LEU A 214 23.26 3.77 7.32
CA LEU A 214 24.55 4.33 7.68
C LEU A 214 25.07 3.62 8.93
N ARG A 215 26.24 2.99 8.82
CA ARG A 215 27.06 2.55 9.95
C ARG A 215 28.14 3.57 10.19
N ASN A 216 28.10 4.23 11.34
CA ASN A 216 29.10 5.17 11.81
C ASN A 216 29.97 4.49 12.90
N VAL A 217 31.28 4.57 12.76
CA VAL A 217 32.27 4.07 13.73
C VAL A 217 33.18 5.21 14.12
N ARG A 218 33.15 5.55 15.40
CA ARG A 218 33.76 6.77 15.93
C ARG A 218 35.27 6.80 15.74
N ASN A 219 35.78 7.90 15.20
CA ASN A 219 37.21 8.20 15.00
C ASN A 219 38.00 7.05 14.35
N ALA A 220 37.36 6.33 13.43
CA ALA A 220 37.91 5.10 12.86
C ALA A 220 38.25 5.20 11.37
N ARG A 221 38.05 6.35 10.70
CA ARG A 221 38.20 6.49 9.24
C ARG A 221 39.53 5.97 8.69
N ALA A 222 40.63 6.30 9.37
CA ALA A 222 41.99 5.92 8.98
C ALA A 222 42.45 4.56 9.55
N TYR A 223 41.60 3.83 10.28
CA TYR A 223 41.98 2.64 11.04
C TYR A 223 41.12 1.42 10.67
N PRO A 224 41.44 0.71 9.57
CA PRO A 224 40.66 -0.44 9.09
C PRO A 224 40.41 -1.53 10.13
N ASN A 225 41.37 -1.74 11.04
CA ASN A 225 41.25 -2.71 12.13
C ASN A 225 40.18 -2.35 13.17
N ARG A 226 39.65 -1.11 13.16
CA ARG A 226 38.59 -0.65 14.07
C ARG A 226 37.20 -0.73 13.46
N TRP A 227 37.06 -0.78 12.14
CA TRP A 227 35.76 -0.65 11.45
C TRP A 227 34.71 -1.66 11.91
N ASP A 228 35.15 -2.87 12.24
CA ASP A 228 34.29 -3.98 12.67
C ASP A 228 34.63 -4.47 14.10
N ASP A 229 35.43 -3.72 14.86
CA ASP A 229 35.77 -4.04 16.24
C ASP A 229 34.60 -3.72 17.18
N LYS A 230 34.16 -4.74 17.93
CA LYS A 230 33.03 -4.67 18.88
C LYS A 230 33.26 -3.70 20.05
N LYS A 231 34.51 -3.31 20.31
CA LYS A 231 34.87 -2.35 21.36
C LYS A 231 34.70 -0.89 20.91
N GLN A 232 34.48 -0.65 19.62
CA GLN A 232 34.26 0.70 19.13
C GLN A 232 32.87 1.21 19.51
N GLU A 233 32.79 2.52 19.65
CA GLU A 233 31.51 3.20 19.68
C GLU A 233 30.95 3.23 18.26
N VAL A 234 29.79 2.60 18.08
CA VAL A 234 29.15 2.41 16.78
C VAL A 234 27.72 2.92 16.82
N TYR A 235 27.31 3.60 15.76
CA TYR A 235 25.95 4.04 15.53
C TYR A 235 25.44 3.45 14.22
N GLU A 236 24.16 3.05 14.20
CA GLU A 236 23.49 2.54 13.00
C GLU A 236 22.20 3.33 12.77
N TYR A 237 22.07 3.88 11.56
CA TYR A 237 20.91 4.68 11.17
C TYR A 237 20.27 4.09 9.92
N TYR A 238 19.00 3.68 10.04
CA TYR A 238 18.26 2.95 9.02
C TYR A 238 17.21 3.84 8.37
N THR A 239 17.06 3.74 7.05
CA THR A 239 16.01 4.41 6.25
C THR A 239 14.92 3.42 5.83
N ASP A 240 14.34 2.73 6.81
CA ASP A 240 13.34 1.69 6.58
C ASP A 240 12.17 2.26 5.73
N THR A 241 12.10 1.86 4.46
CA THR A 241 11.08 2.33 3.53
C THR A 241 9.92 1.36 3.50
N VAL A 242 8.75 1.81 3.95
CA VAL A 242 7.51 1.02 3.93
C VAL A 242 6.67 1.37 2.70
N ILE A 243 6.03 0.35 2.15
CA ILE A 243 5.09 0.44 1.04
C ILE A 243 3.69 0.30 1.63
N ASP A 244 2.85 1.31 1.43
CA ASP A 244 1.41 1.13 1.57
C ASP A 244 0.94 0.19 0.45
N THR A 245 0.57 -1.03 0.81
CA THR A 245 0.18 -2.07 -0.11
C THR A 245 -1.06 -1.76 -0.94
N GLY A 246 -1.97 -0.93 -0.42
CA GLY A 246 -3.19 -0.52 -1.12
C GLY A 246 -2.93 0.68 -2.02
N LEU A 247 -2.34 1.73 -1.46
CA LEU A 247 -2.10 3.02 -2.11
C LEU A 247 -0.83 3.05 -2.98
N ARG A 248 0.07 2.08 -2.80
CA ARG A 248 1.42 2.02 -3.40
C ARG A 248 2.29 3.23 -3.09
N ILE A 249 2.00 3.93 -2.00
CA ILE A 249 2.80 5.04 -1.52
C ILE A 249 3.97 4.46 -0.73
N GLN A 250 5.19 4.93 -1.03
CA GLN A 250 6.36 4.60 -0.24
C GLN A 250 6.59 5.69 0.80
N THR A 251 6.97 5.31 2.01
CA THR A 251 7.31 6.24 3.08
C THR A 251 8.56 5.76 3.78
N MET A 252 9.59 6.60 3.77
CA MET A 252 10.84 6.34 4.47
C MET A 252 10.70 6.72 5.95
N LYS A 253 11.10 5.83 6.85
CA LYS A 253 11.10 6.06 8.31
C LYS A 253 12.50 5.86 8.87
N MET A 254 13.05 6.92 9.47
CA MET A 254 14.40 6.85 10.00
C MET A 254 14.39 6.22 11.39
N LYS A 255 15.34 5.31 11.66
CA LYS A 255 15.57 4.75 13.00
C LYS A 255 17.05 4.77 13.31
N GLY A 256 17.42 5.26 14.49
CA GLY A 256 18.80 5.32 14.94
C GLY A 256 19.03 4.40 16.12
N TYR A 257 20.24 3.84 16.18
CA TYR A 257 20.66 3.00 17.29
C TYR A 257 22.11 3.28 17.66
N LYS A 258 22.38 3.41 18.96
CA LYS A 258 23.73 3.24 19.51
C LYS A 258 23.95 1.75 19.77
N ILE A 259 25.08 1.22 19.30
CA ILE A 259 25.45 -0.19 19.51
C ILE A 259 26.37 -0.26 20.73
N VAL A 260 26.00 -1.09 21.71
CA VAL A 260 26.74 -1.34 22.94
C VAL A 260 27.14 -2.81 22.98
N ASP A 261 28.36 -3.09 23.45
CA ASP A 261 28.96 -4.44 23.52
C ASP A 261 28.94 -5.22 22.20
N GLY A 262 28.93 -4.49 21.08
CA GLY A 262 28.95 -5.04 19.72
C GLY A 262 27.63 -5.67 19.24
N SER A 263 26.55 -5.65 20.03
CA SER A 263 25.26 -6.22 19.60
C SER A 263 24.01 -5.55 20.16
N THR A 264 24.10 -4.92 21.34
CA THR A 264 22.92 -4.35 22.01
C THR A 264 22.56 -3.01 21.38
N LYS A 265 21.31 -2.86 20.93
CA LYS A 265 20.82 -1.64 20.27
C LYS A 265 20.07 -0.75 21.25
N ILE A 266 20.58 0.45 21.49
CA ILE A 266 19.90 1.51 22.24
C ILE A 266 19.27 2.48 21.25
N TYR A 267 17.95 2.63 21.30
CA TYR A 267 17.20 3.48 20.36
C TYR A 267 17.54 4.98 20.48
N ILE A 268 17.60 5.65 19.33
CA ILE A 268 17.77 7.09 19.19
C ILE A 268 16.55 7.63 18.43
N ASP A 269 15.90 8.67 18.98
CA ASP A 269 14.72 9.28 18.38
C ASP A 269 15.08 10.17 17.18
N MET A 270 14.92 9.61 15.98
CA MET A 270 15.23 10.31 14.73
C MET A 270 14.11 11.23 14.23
N THR A 271 13.02 11.40 14.99
CA THR A 271 11.93 12.31 14.59
C THR A 271 12.28 13.78 14.84
N LYS A 272 13.16 14.05 15.79
CA LYS A 272 13.62 15.40 16.17
C LYS A 272 15.07 15.67 15.78
N ASP A 273 15.84 14.61 15.58
CA ASP A 273 17.26 14.65 15.28
C ASP A 273 17.53 14.05 13.88
N GLN A 274 16.99 14.68 12.85
CA GLN A 274 17.19 14.21 11.47
C GLN A 274 18.63 14.43 11.01
N ILE A 275 19.29 13.33 10.62
CA ILE A 275 20.66 13.29 10.12
C ILE A 275 20.75 13.05 8.61
N LEU A 276 19.61 13.05 7.94
CA LEU A 276 19.52 12.67 6.54
C LEU A 276 18.80 13.74 5.74
N GLU A 277 19.45 14.18 4.69
CA GLU A 277 18.89 14.95 3.59
C GLU A 277 18.66 14.03 2.37
N THR A 278 17.49 14.13 1.76
CA THR A 278 17.14 13.45 0.51
C THR A 278 16.60 14.42 -0.53
N ILE A 279 17.21 14.43 -1.71
CA ILE A 279 16.84 15.32 -2.83
C ILE A 279 16.71 14.48 -4.11
N VAL A 280 15.60 14.67 -4.84
CA VAL A 280 15.41 14.04 -6.16
C VAL A 280 16.02 14.93 -7.24
N CYS A 281 16.96 14.40 -8.00
CA CYS A 281 17.50 15.00 -9.21
C CYS A 281 16.84 14.38 -10.44
N LYS A 282 16.58 15.17 -11.48
CA LYS A 282 16.07 14.66 -12.77
C LYS A 282 17.11 13.79 -13.47
N ASP A 283 18.38 14.17 -13.38
CA ASP A 283 19.52 13.45 -13.96
C ASP A 283 20.80 13.68 -13.13
N LEU A 284 21.91 13.01 -13.50
CA LEU A 284 23.20 13.14 -12.82
C LEU A 284 23.81 14.54 -12.91
N SER A 285 23.45 15.34 -13.91
CA SER A 285 24.01 16.69 -14.07
C SER A 285 23.45 17.67 -13.03
N GLU A 286 22.19 17.47 -12.63
CA GLU A 286 21.52 18.22 -11.58
C GLU A 286 22.01 17.82 -10.17
N CYS A 287 22.44 16.56 -10.01
CA CYS A 287 22.98 15.98 -8.78
C CYS A 287 24.43 16.41 -8.46
N LYS A 288 24.68 17.72 -8.54
CA LYS A 288 25.95 18.37 -8.18
C LYS A 288 25.71 19.50 -7.19
N THR A 289 26.78 20.00 -6.56
CA THR A 289 26.67 21.18 -5.69
C THR A 289 26.26 22.42 -6.49
N LYS A 290 25.67 23.41 -5.83
CA LYS A 290 25.33 24.72 -6.44
C LYS A 290 26.55 25.39 -7.10
N LYS A 291 27.74 25.27 -6.50
CA LYS A 291 29.00 25.79 -7.06
C LYS A 291 29.38 25.10 -8.38
N ASP A 292 29.03 23.84 -8.54
CA ASP A 292 29.29 23.04 -9.75
C ASP A 292 28.12 23.05 -10.75
N GLY A 293 27.13 23.94 -10.53
CA GLY A 293 25.97 24.12 -11.41
C GLY A 293 24.81 23.15 -11.20
N GLY A 294 24.79 22.40 -10.09
CA GLY A 294 23.67 21.55 -9.69
C GLY A 294 22.76 22.17 -8.63
N ILE A 295 21.92 21.35 -7.98
CA ILE A 295 20.93 21.79 -6.99
C ILE A 295 21.31 21.47 -5.54
N LEU A 296 22.34 20.64 -5.31
CA LEU A 296 22.73 20.19 -3.98
C LEU A 296 23.40 21.32 -3.19
N SER A 297 23.22 21.35 -1.88
CA SER A 297 23.93 22.27 -1.00
C SER A 297 25.45 22.16 -1.17
N ASN A 298 26.18 23.26 -0.99
CA ASN A 298 27.63 23.20 -1.06
C ASN A 298 28.20 22.55 0.19
N SER A 299 29.43 22.02 0.11
CA SER A 299 30.12 21.54 1.30
C SER A 299 30.29 22.63 2.35
N ASN A 300 30.23 22.24 3.63
CA ASN A 300 30.33 23.12 4.80
C ASN A 300 29.23 24.21 4.88
N GLU A 301 28.13 24.07 4.13
CA GLU A 301 27.03 25.03 4.15
C GLU A 301 25.94 24.54 5.11
N LYS A 302 25.83 25.19 6.28
CA LYS A 302 24.79 24.85 7.26
C LYS A 302 23.40 25.12 6.74
N HIS A 303 22.49 24.16 6.87
CA HIS A 303 21.10 24.31 6.46
C HIS A 303 20.17 23.36 7.23
N GLU A 304 18.86 23.55 7.04
CA GLU A 304 17.87 22.57 7.48
C GLU A 304 17.71 21.50 6.40
N PRO A 305 17.69 20.20 6.77
CA PRO A 305 17.72 19.12 5.79
C PRO A 305 16.42 19.08 4.99
N VAL A 306 16.55 18.92 3.69
CA VAL A 306 15.39 18.60 2.85
C VAL A 306 15.13 17.10 2.94
N THR A 307 13.95 16.67 3.37
CA THR A 307 13.49 15.28 3.15
C THR A 307 12.44 15.29 2.06
N THR A 308 12.80 14.84 0.87
CA THR A 308 11.87 14.81 -0.24
C THR A 308 10.65 13.93 0.06
N LYS A 309 9.47 14.41 -0.34
CA LYS A 309 8.22 13.64 -0.32
C LYS A 309 7.90 13.07 -1.70
N ASP A 310 8.68 13.43 -2.71
CA ASP A 310 8.47 13.00 -4.09
C ASP A 310 8.92 11.55 -4.26
N SER A 311 8.19 10.82 -5.11
CA SER A 311 8.57 9.46 -5.47
C SER A 311 9.80 9.48 -6.38
N CYS A 312 10.77 8.62 -6.08
CA CYS A 312 11.96 8.39 -6.90
C CYS A 312 11.57 7.53 -8.12
N GLU A 313 11.30 8.17 -9.26
CA GLU A 313 10.87 7.51 -10.50
C GLU A 313 12.05 6.98 -11.32
N GLU A 314 11.85 5.89 -12.06
CA GLU A 314 12.87 5.33 -12.97
C GLU A 314 13.42 6.43 -13.91
N GLY A 315 14.75 6.50 -14.04
CA GLY A 315 15.46 7.49 -14.84
C GLY A 315 15.90 8.73 -14.06
N LYS A 316 15.37 8.96 -12.86
CA LYS A 316 15.83 9.99 -11.93
C LYS A 316 16.91 9.47 -10.99
N TYR A 317 17.46 10.37 -10.18
CA TYR A 317 18.46 10.06 -9.16
C TYR A 317 18.02 10.60 -7.80
N MET A 318 18.40 9.91 -6.73
CA MET A 318 18.22 10.36 -5.36
C MET A 318 19.59 10.64 -4.75
N TYR A 319 19.75 11.85 -4.25
CA TYR A 319 20.84 12.23 -3.38
C TYR A 319 20.50 11.90 -1.93
N TYR A 320 21.48 11.36 -1.21
CA TYR A 320 21.46 11.13 0.22
C TYR A 320 22.66 11.85 0.84
N GLY A 321 22.41 12.92 1.58
CA GLY A 321 23.39 13.62 2.40
C GLY A 321 23.21 13.22 3.86
N TRP A 322 24.23 12.61 4.45
CA TRP A 322 24.16 12.12 5.82
C TRP A 322 25.08 12.92 6.73
N GLU A 323 24.64 13.10 7.97
CA GLU A 323 25.46 13.48 9.12
C GLU A 323 25.90 12.23 9.89
N ASP A 324 27.10 12.27 10.45
CA ASP A 324 27.67 11.23 11.30
C ASP A 324 27.10 11.27 12.73
N ARG A 325 26.44 12.39 13.08
CA ARG A 325 25.84 12.67 14.38
C ARG A 325 24.46 13.33 14.27
N PRO A 326 23.56 13.07 15.25
CA PRO A 326 22.37 13.90 15.41
C PRO A 326 22.73 15.34 15.77
N PRO A 327 21.88 16.34 15.44
CA PRO A 327 22.06 17.72 15.88
C PRO A 327 22.24 17.87 17.40
N SER A 328 21.51 17.10 18.19
CA SER A 328 21.66 17.02 19.65
C SER A 328 23.04 16.49 20.10
N GLY A 329 23.75 15.77 19.23
CA GLY A 329 25.08 15.22 19.43
C GLY A 329 26.22 16.08 18.88
N GLY A 330 25.94 17.33 18.46
CA GLY A 330 26.94 18.28 17.99
C GLY A 330 27.31 18.17 16.52
N SER A 331 26.37 17.71 15.68
CA SER A 331 26.46 17.84 14.22
C SER A 331 26.49 19.32 13.79
N ASP A 332 27.24 19.65 12.75
CA ASP A 332 27.36 20.99 12.18
C ASP A 332 26.27 21.32 11.16
N LYS A 333 25.47 20.34 10.74
CA LYS A 333 24.23 20.46 9.93
C LYS A 333 24.48 20.90 8.49
N ASP A 334 25.53 20.41 7.86
CA ASP A 334 25.80 20.62 6.44
C ASP A 334 25.54 19.37 5.57
N TYR A 335 25.23 18.24 6.21
CA TYR A 335 24.82 16.96 5.64
C TYR A 335 25.81 16.41 4.61
N ASP A 336 27.11 16.68 4.80
CA ASP A 336 28.17 16.32 3.85
C ASP A 336 29.18 15.27 4.34
N ASP A 337 29.03 14.77 5.57
CA ASP A 337 29.88 13.74 6.20
C ASP A 337 30.01 12.47 5.34
N ILE A 338 28.91 12.05 4.70
CA ILE A 338 28.92 11.09 3.59
C ILE A 338 27.76 11.36 2.63
N ARG A 339 28.07 11.40 1.33
CA ARG A 339 27.15 11.81 0.27
C ARG A 339 27.05 10.77 -0.81
N LEU A 340 25.85 10.24 -1.02
CA LEU A 340 25.57 9.15 -1.94
C LEU A 340 24.54 9.59 -2.99
N VAL A 341 24.83 9.34 -4.28
CA VAL A 341 23.85 9.52 -5.36
C VAL A 341 23.50 8.15 -5.93
N VAL A 342 22.24 7.77 -5.83
CA VAL A 342 21.74 6.49 -6.35
C VAL A 342 20.78 6.74 -7.50
N SER A 343 20.82 5.90 -8.54
CA SER A 343 19.74 5.88 -9.52
C SER A 343 18.46 5.41 -8.84
N CYS A 344 17.34 6.05 -9.12
CA CYS A 344 16.05 5.60 -8.63
C CYS A 344 15.79 4.13 -9.04
N PRO A 345 15.16 3.34 -8.16
CA PRO A 345 14.91 1.93 -8.41
C PRO A 345 14.09 1.72 -9.68
N LYS A 346 14.47 0.70 -10.45
CA LYS A 346 13.69 0.25 -11.60
C LYS A 346 12.58 -0.67 -11.09
N ILE A 347 11.34 -0.33 -11.42
CA ILE A 347 10.22 -1.25 -11.19
C ILE A 347 10.31 -2.32 -12.28
N VAL A 348 10.74 -3.52 -11.90
CA VAL A 348 10.85 -4.62 -12.86
C VAL A 348 9.49 -5.24 -13.01
N LYS A 349 8.93 -5.07 -14.21
CA LYS A 349 7.70 -5.71 -14.63
C LYS A 349 7.94 -7.21 -14.76
N ILE A 350 7.73 -7.95 -13.66
CA ILE A 350 7.98 -9.41 -13.56
C ILE A 350 7.10 -10.23 -14.53
N SER A 351 5.95 -9.67 -14.90
CA SER A 351 5.11 -10.15 -16.00
C SER A 351 4.06 -9.07 -16.31
N ASP A 352 3.32 -9.21 -17.40
CA ASP A 352 2.06 -8.46 -17.56
C ASP A 352 1.22 -8.56 -16.30
N LYS A 353 0.53 -7.47 -15.92
CA LYS A 353 -0.30 -7.43 -14.71
C LYS A 353 -1.29 -8.59 -14.76
N LYS A 354 -0.98 -9.67 -14.05
CA LYS A 354 -1.92 -10.79 -13.89
C LYS A 354 -2.89 -10.35 -12.81
N ILE A 355 -4.04 -9.89 -13.28
CA ILE A 355 -5.16 -9.51 -12.46
C ILE A 355 -6.25 -10.54 -12.75
N ARG A 356 -6.72 -11.21 -11.71
CA ARG A 356 -7.79 -12.21 -11.85
C ARG A 356 -8.81 -12.02 -10.75
N ILE A 357 -10.07 -12.20 -11.12
CA ILE A 357 -11.14 -12.43 -10.16
C ILE A 357 -10.92 -13.82 -9.57
N ILE A 358 -10.99 -13.95 -8.26
CA ILE A 358 -10.85 -15.22 -7.54
C ILE A 358 -12.14 -15.66 -6.84
N GLU A 359 -13.11 -14.75 -6.72
CA GLU A 359 -14.43 -14.96 -6.14
C GLU A 359 -15.37 -13.83 -6.54
#